data_AF-A0A7S0BF61-F1
#
_entry.id   AF-A0A7S0BF61-F1
#
_cell.length_a   1.000
_cell.length_b   1.000
_cell.length_c   1.000
_cell.angle_alpha   90.00
_cell.angle_beta   90.00
_cell.angle_gamma   90.00
#
_symmetry.space_group_name_H-M   'P 1'
#
loop_
_entity.id
_entity.type
_entity.pdbx_description
1 polymer ?
#
loop_
_entity_poly.entity_id
_entity_poly.type
_entity_poly.pdbx_seq_one_letter_code
_entity_poly.pdbx_strand_id
1 'polypeptide(L)'
;NIQSYMGGSDIWGTQHAYSPSCCCLHPSSDLPAGSMGDGKIDLMGIRGNVKQGFIKSFNCTGVRMEQGRNLVIDCDEPNYVQADGEPWKVDGPFKMTIDIAEPALMLTKA
;
A
#
# COMPACT_ATOMS: atom_id res chain seq x y z
N ASN A 1 -9.63 6.10 9.31
CA ASN A 1 -10.07 6.48 7.95
C ASN A 1 -8.90 7.14 7.27
N ILE A 2 -8.26 6.48 6.32
CA ILE A 2 -7.46 7.19 5.33
C ILE A 2 -8.06 6.82 3.97
N GLN A 3 -8.86 7.73 3.43
CA GLN A 3 -9.38 7.69 2.06
C GLN A 3 -8.45 8.42 1.08
N SER A 4 -7.15 8.44 1.35
CA SER A 4 -6.19 8.96 0.38
C SER A 4 -4.75 8.56 0.67
N TYR A 5 -4.11 7.90 -0.29
CA TYR A 5 -2.66 8.01 -0.47
C TYR A 5 -2.37 9.32 -1.24
N MET A 6 -1.19 9.92 -1.04
CA MET A 6 -0.65 11.10 -1.74
C MET A 6 -1.64 11.88 -2.64
N GLY A 7 -2.09 13.06 -2.22
CA GLY A 7 -2.86 13.98 -3.09
C GLY A 7 -4.38 13.77 -3.12
N GLY A 8 -4.93 13.02 -2.15
CA GLY A 8 -6.37 12.88 -1.96
C GLY A 8 -7.02 11.73 -2.73
N SER A 9 -6.22 10.82 -3.31
CA SER A 9 -6.73 9.71 -4.13
C SER A 9 -6.84 8.41 -3.33
N ASP A 10 -8.04 7.83 -3.30
CA ASP A 10 -8.29 6.51 -2.74
C ASP A 10 -7.77 5.42 -3.70
N ILE A 11 -6.53 4.99 -3.47
CA ILE A 11 -5.92 3.88 -4.20
C ILE A 11 -6.33 2.51 -3.66
N TRP A 12 -6.96 2.46 -2.49
CA TRP A 12 -7.30 1.23 -1.77
C TRP A 12 -8.58 0.60 -2.33
N GLY A 13 -9.42 1.41 -2.97
CA GLY A 13 -10.70 0.97 -3.50
C GLY A 13 -11.64 0.61 -2.35
N THR A 14 -12.48 1.55 -1.93
CA THR A 14 -13.60 1.21 -1.05
C THR A 14 -14.43 0.06 -1.64
N GLN A 15 -14.87 -0.86 -0.76
CA GLN A 15 -15.47 -2.19 -0.98
C GLN A 15 -16.64 -2.33 -1.98
N HIS A 16 -16.98 -1.31 -2.78
CA HIS A 16 -18.14 -1.35 -3.68
C HIS A 16 -17.91 -0.75 -5.07
N ALA A 17 -16.70 -0.33 -5.45
CA ALA A 17 -16.47 0.21 -6.79
C ALA A 17 -16.15 -0.91 -7.79
N TYR A 18 -17.15 -1.68 -8.23
CA TYR A 18 -17.07 -2.34 -9.53
C TYR A 18 -17.07 -1.23 -10.60
N SER A 19 -15.92 -0.97 -11.23
CA SER A 19 -15.88 -0.19 -12.47
C SER A 19 -15.48 -1.13 -13.61
N PRO A 20 -16.42 -1.57 -14.46
CA PRO A 20 -16.14 -2.45 -15.60
C PRO A 20 -15.14 -1.86 -16.61
N SER A 21 -14.84 -0.56 -16.50
CA SER A 21 -13.91 0.17 -17.36
C SER A 21 -12.48 0.28 -16.82
N CYS A 22 -12.20 -0.15 -15.58
CA CYS A 22 -10.84 -0.19 -15.05
C CYS A 22 -10.33 -1.63 -15.03
N CYS A 23 -9.33 -1.94 -15.85
CA CYS A 23 -8.55 -3.19 -15.78
C CYS A 23 -7.78 -3.40 -14.45
N CYS A 24 -7.97 -2.47 -13.51
CA CYS A 24 -7.35 -2.31 -12.21
C CYS A 24 -8.19 -2.88 -11.06
N LEU A 25 -9.49 -3.09 -11.30
CA LEU A 25 -10.45 -3.58 -10.32
C LEU A 25 -10.76 -5.04 -10.62
N HIS A 26 -9.86 -5.93 -10.24
CA HIS A 26 -10.28 -7.32 -10.12
C HIS A 26 -11.19 -7.46 -8.89
N PRO A 27 -12.37 -8.08 -9.03
CA PRO A 27 -13.19 -8.43 -7.88
C PRO A 27 -12.41 -9.40 -6.99
N SER A 28 -12.59 -9.26 -5.68
CA SER A 28 -12.23 -10.23 -4.65
C SER A 28 -10.78 -10.73 -4.69
N SER A 29 -9.87 -9.99 -4.05
CA SER A 29 -8.84 -10.72 -3.30
C SER A 29 -9.55 -11.39 -2.12
N ASP A 30 -9.27 -12.66 -1.82
CA ASP A 30 -9.69 -13.33 -0.58
C ASP A 30 -9.13 -12.65 0.70
N LEU A 31 -8.37 -11.57 0.52
CA LEU A 31 -7.76 -10.78 1.59
C LEU A 31 -8.82 -9.96 2.35
N PRO A 32 -8.81 -10.01 3.69
CA PRO A 32 -9.67 -9.20 4.55
C PRO A 32 -9.59 -7.70 4.23
N ALA A 33 -10.60 -6.91 4.61
CA ALA A 33 -10.55 -5.47 4.47
C ALA A 33 -9.33 -4.89 5.21
N GLY A 34 -8.68 -3.86 4.62
CA GLY A 34 -7.57 -3.18 5.27
C GLY A 34 -7.99 -2.51 6.58
N SER A 35 -7.16 -2.64 7.60
CA SER A 35 -7.42 -2.12 8.94
C SER A 35 -6.13 -1.61 9.58
N MET A 36 -6.22 -0.54 10.36
CA MET A 36 -5.09 -0.04 11.17
C MET A 36 -4.94 -0.80 12.49
N GLY A 37 -5.94 -1.59 12.87
CA GLY A 37 -6.02 -2.24 14.18
C GLY A 37 -5.92 -3.76 14.12
N ASP A 38 -5.80 -4.36 12.94
CA ASP A 38 -5.66 -5.81 12.79
C ASP A 38 -4.21 -6.30 12.94
N GLY A 39 -3.27 -5.36 13.09
CA GLY A 39 -1.85 -5.66 13.18
C GLY A 39 -1.33 -6.34 11.91
N LYS A 40 -1.76 -5.89 10.73
CA LYS A 40 -1.24 -6.34 9.43
C LYS A 40 -0.92 -5.15 8.52
N ILE A 41 0.00 -5.38 7.59
CA ILE A 41 0.36 -4.46 6.50
C ILE A 41 -0.32 -4.97 5.23
N ASP A 42 -1.00 -4.08 4.52
CA ASP A 42 -1.54 -4.33 3.19
C ASP A 42 -0.49 -3.99 2.12
N LEU A 43 -0.17 -4.96 1.25
CA LEU A 43 0.66 -4.75 0.07
C LEU A 43 -0.23 -4.51 -1.16
N MET A 44 -0.03 -3.37 -1.82
CA MET A 44 -0.70 -3.05 -3.07
C MET A 44 0.30 -2.70 -4.17
N GLY A 45 0.01 -3.18 -5.38
CA GLY A 45 0.77 -2.86 -6.57
C GLY A 45 -0.06 -2.08 -7.58
N ILE A 46 0.56 -1.14 -8.28
CA ILE A 46 -0.05 -0.47 -9.44
C ILE A 46 0.71 -0.94 -10.68
N ARG A 47 -0.01 -1.50 -11.67
CA ARG A 47 0.60 -1.98 -12.92
C ARG A 47 0.50 -0.91 -14.02
N GLY A 48 1.60 -0.70 -14.74
CA GLY A 48 1.66 0.15 -15.94
C GLY A 48 2.23 1.56 -15.71
N ASN A 49 2.38 2.32 -16.79
CA ASN A 49 2.86 3.72 -16.78
C ASN A 49 1.75 4.68 -16.34
N VAL A 50 1.27 4.53 -15.11
CA VAL A 50 0.21 5.37 -14.58
C VAL A 50 0.84 6.57 -13.89
N LYS A 51 0.75 7.75 -14.52
CA LYS A 51 1.07 9.01 -13.83
C LYS A 51 0.06 9.21 -12.69
N GLN A 52 0.48 9.73 -11.54
CA GLN A 52 -0.42 9.96 -10.39
C GLN A 52 -1.69 10.76 -10.76
N GLY A 53 -1.59 11.72 -11.68
CA GLY A 53 -2.76 12.45 -12.19
C GLY A 53 -3.79 11.55 -12.89
N PHE A 54 -3.34 10.47 -13.54
CA PHE A 54 -4.19 9.49 -14.20
C PHE A 54 -4.98 8.64 -13.17
N ILE A 55 -4.35 8.25 -12.06
CA ILE A 55 -5.03 7.56 -10.94
C ILE A 55 -6.23 8.38 -10.47
N LYS A 56 -6.01 9.69 -10.26
CA LYS A 56 -7.05 10.64 -9.84
C LYS A 56 -8.11 10.91 -10.90
N SER A 57 -7.72 11.06 -12.16
CA SER A 57 -8.65 11.38 -13.26
C SER A 57 -9.50 10.19 -13.71
N PHE A 58 -9.00 8.97 -13.56
CA PHE A 58 -9.64 7.76 -14.08
C PHE A 58 -10.08 6.78 -12.99
N ASN A 59 -10.01 7.18 -11.71
CA ASN A 59 -10.32 6.33 -10.55
C ASN A 59 -9.59 4.97 -10.64
N CYS A 60 -8.33 4.97 -11.06
CA CYS A 60 -7.55 3.74 -11.06
C CYS A 60 -7.23 3.36 -9.62
N THR A 61 -7.59 2.15 -9.21
CA THR A 61 -7.19 1.60 -7.91
C THR A 61 -5.95 0.72 -8.06
N GLY A 62 -5.23 0.52 -6.96
CA GLY A 62 -4.20 -0.49 -6.89
C GLY A 62 -4.79 -1.90 -6.93
N VAL A 63 -3.93 -2.88 -7.23
CA VAL A 63 -4.21 -4.30 -7.08
C VAL A 63 -3.73 -4.71 -5.69
N ARG A 64 -4.63 -5.24 -4.85
CA ARG A 64 -4.23 -5.85 -3.57
C ARG A 64 -3.48 -7.14 -3.83
N MET A 65 -2.27 -7.23 -3.31
CA MET A 65 -1.37 -8.35 -3.57
C MET A 65 -1.28 -9.30 -2.39
N GLU A 66 -1.08 -8.78 -1.17
CA GLU A 66 -0.87 -9.59 0.03
C GLU A 66 -1.25 -8.81 1.31
N GLN A 67 -1.49 -9.51 2.42
CA GLN A 67 -1.70 -8.90 3.74
C GLN A 67 -1.01 -9.71 4.84
N GLY A 68 -0.09 -9.11 5.61
CA GLY A 68 0.69 -9.85 6.62
C GLY A 68 1.38 -8.98 7.68
N ARG A 69 1.98 -9.61 8.70
CA ARG A 69 2.74 -8.92 9.77
C ARG A 69 4.18 -8.58 9.39
N ASN A 70 4.74 -9.39 8.51
CA ASN A 70 6.08 -9.27 7.96
C ASN A 70 5.93 -9.28 6.44
N LEU A 71 6.46 -8.26 5.79
CA LEU A 71 6.55 -8.19 4.34
C LEU A 71 8.01 -8.10 3.93
N VAL A 72 8.35 -8.89 2.93
CA VAL A 72 9.65 -8.88 2.30
C VAL A 72 9.47 -8.51 0.84
N ILE A 73 10.15 -7.44 0.43
CA ILE A 73 10.16 -6.96 -0.95
C ILE A 73 11.59 -7.06 -1.45
N ASP A 74 11.82 -7.97 -2.39
CA ASP A 74 13.07 -8.09 -3.13
C ASP A 74 12.97 -7.26 -4.42
N CYS A 75 13.99 -6.44 -4.69
CA CYS A 75 14.08 -5.60 -5.87
C CYS A 75 15.45 -5.78 -6.50
N ASP A 76 15.50 -6.08 -7.79
CA ASP A 76 16.75 -6.33 -8.50
C ASP A 76 17.41 -5.04 -9.03
N GLU A 77 16.69 -3.92 -8.98
CA GLU A 77 17.10 -2.65 -9.59
C GLU A 77 17.06 -1.51 -8.55
N PRO A 78 17.91 -0.47 -8.71
CA PRO A 78 17.84 0.73 -7.91
C PRO A 78 16.44 1.33 -7.93
N ASN A 79 15.91 1.72 -6.76
CA ASN A 79 14.58 2.32 -6.66
C ASN A 79 14.54 3.46 -5.66
N TYR A 80 13.46 4.24 -5.73
CA TYR A 80 13.10 5.22 -4.74
C TYR A 80 12.01 4.65 -3.83
N VAL A 81 12.22 4.80 -2.54
CA VAL A 81 11.27 4.45 -1.49
C VAL A 81 10.84 5.76 -0.83
N GLN A 82 9.61 5.80 -0.33
CA GLN A 82 9.15 6.89 0.51
C GLN A 82 8.48 6.32 1.75
N ALA A 83 8.85 6.82 2.92
CA ALA A 83 8.22 6.50 4.19
C ALA A 83 7.81 7.80 4.89
N ASP A 84 6.56 7.92 5.30
CA ASP A 84 5.99 9.11 5.96
C ASP A 84 6.28 10.45 5.24
N GLY A 85 6.39 10.41 3.91
CA GLY A 85 6.69 11.59 3.11
C GLY A 85 8.18 11.81 2.81
N GLU A 86 9.08 11.12 3.50
CA GLU A 86 10.52 11.26 3.34
C GLU A 86 11.06 10.31 2.24
N PRO A 87 11.72 10.83 1.20
CA PRO A 87 12.24 10.01 0.10
C PRO A 87 13.62 9.43 0.44
N TRP A 88 13.79 8.15 0.15
CA TRP A 88 15.06 7.43 0.24
C TRP A 88 15.41 6.79 -1.10
N LYS A 89 16.62 7.07 -1.59
CA LYS A 89 17.16 6.38 -2.75
C LYS A 89 17.88 5.13 -2.29
N VAL A 90 17.53 3.98 -2.86
CA VAL A 90 18.20 2.71 -2.63
C VAL A 90 18.96 2.34 -3.89
N ASP A 91 20.27 2.22 -3.78
CA ASP A 91 21.15 1.88 -4.90
C ASP A 91 21.26 0.35 -5.06
N GLY A 92 21.19 -0.13 -6.30
CA GLY A 92 21.37 -1.55 -6.66
C GLY A 92 20.22 -2.48 -6.26
N PRO A 93 20.42 -3.81 -6.39
CA PRO A 93 19.50 -4.80 -5.84
C PRO A 93 19.41 -4.66 -4.32
N PHE A 94 18.20 -4.70 -3.78
CA PHE A 94 17.98 -4.60 -2.35
C PHE A 94 16.82 -5.47 -1.88
N LYS A 95 16.86 -5.76 -0.59
CA LYS A 95 15.80 -6.45 0.15
C LYS A 95 15.27 -5.54 1.23
N MET A 96 13.99 -5.22 1.14
CA MET A 96 13.28 -4.46 2.17
C MET A 96 12.48 -5.42 3.03
N THR A 97 12.65 -5.33 4.36
CA THR A 97 11.82 -6.04 5.33
C THR A 97 11.01 -5.03 6.11
N ILE A 98 9.70 -5.19 6.11
CA ILE A 98 8.76 -4.33 6.83
C ILE A 98 8.08 -5.20 7.88
N ASP A 99 8.35 -4.87 9.14
CA ASP A 99 7.82 -5.56 10.30
C ASP A 99 6.96 -4.62 11.13
N ILE A 100 5.80 -5.11 11.53
CA ILE A 100 5.00 -4.41 12.53
C ILE A 100 5.66 -4.64 13.89
N ALA A 101 6.19 -3.56 14.45
CA ALA A 101 6.70 -3.59 15.81
C ALA A 101 5.59 -3.96 16.80
N GLU A 102 5.91 -4.81 17.77
CA GLU A 102 5.01 -5.06 18.88
C GLU A 102 4.70 -3.74 19.61
N PRO A 103 3.45 -3.51 20.03
CA PRO A 103 3.08 -2.28 20.70
C PRO A 103 3.96 -2.09 21.94
N ALA A 104 4.69 -0.97 21.98
CA ALA A 104 5.49 -0.62 23.14
C ALA A 104 4.55 -0.37 24.34
N LEU A 105 4.70 -1.18 25.39
CA LEU A 105 4.02 -0.94 26.66
C LEU A 105 4.56 0.35 27.27
N MET A 106 3.80 1.43 27.14
CA MET A 106 4.07 2.68 27.84
C MET A 106 3.85 2.44 29.34
N LEU A 107 4.93 2.52 30.14
CA LEU A 107 4.83 2.54 31.59
C LEU A 107 4.12 3.84 32.01
N THR A 108 2.85 3.75 32.35
CA THR A 108 2.13 4.86 32.98
C THR A 108 2.55 4.94 34.44
N LYS A 109 2.97 6.13 34.89
CA LYS A 109 3.27 6.41 36.29
C LYS A 109 1.99 6.22 37.11
N ALA A 110 2.06 5.38 38.14
CA ALA A 110 0.99 5.16 39.11
C ALA A 110 0.71 6.42 39.95
#